data_AF-A0A445EU87-F1
#
_entry.id   AF-A0A445EU87-F1
#
_cell.length_a   1.000
_cell.length_b   1.000
_cell.length_c   1.000
_cell.angle_alpha   90.00
_cell.angle_beta   90.00
_cell.angle_gamma   90.00
#
_symmetry.space_group_name_H-M   'P 1'
#
loop_
_entity.id
_entity.type
_entity.pdbx_description
1 polymer ?
#
loop_
_entity_poly.entity_id
_entity_poly.type
_entity_poly.pdbx_seq_one_letter_code
_entity_poly.pdbx_strand_id
1 'polypeptide(L)'
;MDVELQFSAEVGESSAFGEVPRTSFPLRNGCAVTLYQDAHIPDECVERMENQVPQRCCWEDIFDAIKKAEKFVYIAGWSLDTDTKLLRDPSRRTLQERETTLGQLLERKAEDGRVRDDDDGDDYDDDDEEEEDEEKAETEDEEEMEDEKEEKNKDNDYMMAQNARRFMIYVHSKMMIVDDKYIIIGSANMNERSMNGGRDTEIAMGAYQPVVTEHGAAATTTARGEIHGFRKSLWYEHLNVRDDRFDDPEREDCITMVNTLAQINWNMFARVSDATDLPGHLLCYPVKISANDGTVTELSGSFRFFPDIKARVLPGKSRGRLINEKV
;
A
#
# COMPACT_ATOMS: atom_id res chain seq x y z
N MET A 1 10.94 -9.86 35.97
CA MET A 1 10.53 -8.45 35.85
C MET A 1 9.25 -8.50 35.06
N ASP A 2 8.11 -8.50 35.76
CA ASP A 2 6.81 -8.50 35.12
C ASP A 2 6.53 -7.08 34.63
N VAL A 3 6.48 -6.91 33.31
CA VAL A 3 6.05 -5.67 32.68
C VAL A 3 4.53 -5.72 32.63
N GLU A 4 3.89 -5.03 33.57
CA GLU A 4 2.44 -4.86 33.59
C GLU A 4 2.07 -3.74 32.60
N LEU A 5 1.56 -4.12 31.42
CA LEU A 5 1.04 -3.17 30.44
C LEU A 5 -0.30 -2.61 30.94
N GLN A 6 -0.27 -1.41 31.53
CA GLN A 6 -1.47 -0.65 31.84
C GLN A 6 -2.05 -0.04 30.55
N PHE A 7 -3.13 -0.61 30.04
CA PHE A 7 -3.99 0.05 29.05
C PHE A 7 -4.98 0.95 29.78
N SER A 8 -4.83 2.28 29.65
CA SER A 8 -5.82 3.24 30.12
C SER A 8 -6.66 3.74 28.94
N ALA A 9 -7.87 3.21 28.78
CA ALA A 9 -8.88 3.72 27.87
C ALA A 9 -9.77 4.75 28.58
N GLU A 10 -9.18 5.82 29.12
CA GLU A 10 -9.93 6.97 29.63
C GLU A 10 -9.21 8.26 29.25
N VAL A 11 -9.60 8.85 28.11
CA VAL A 11 -9.42 10.30 27.93
C VAL A 11 -10.61 10.97 28.61
N GLY A 12 -10.66 10.87 29.94
CA GLY A 12 -11.55 11.68 30.76
C GLY A 12 -11.07 13.14 30.75
N GLU A 13 -12.00 14.08 30.96
CA GLU A 13 -11.84 15.55 30.94
C GLU A 13 -10.82 16.13 31.96
N SER A 14 -9.89 15.33 32.47
CA SER A 14 -8.85 15.75 33.39
C SER A 14 -7.65 14.80 33.27
N SER A 15 -6.73 15.03 32.34
CA SER A 15 -5.46 14.28 32.36
C SER A 15 -4.37 15.09 33.06
N ALA A 16 -3.94 14.59 34.22
CA ALA A 16 -2.67 14.92 34.84
C ALA A 16 -1.45 14.48 33.99
N PHE A 17 -1.69 13.90 32.81
CA PHE A 17 -0.71 13.51 31.82
C PHE A 17 -0.71 14.55 30.70
N GLY A 18 0.43 15.25 30.58
CA GLY A 18 0.66 16.22 29.51
C GLY A 18 0.84 15.54 28.15
N GLU A 19 0.61 16.30 27.10
CA GLU A 19 0.88 15.95 25.71
C GLU A 19 2.31 15.40 25.54
N VAL A 20 2.48 14.39 24.67
CA VAL A 20 3.81 13.87 24.33
C VAL A 20 4.58 14.97 23.59
N PRO A 21 5.71 15.47 24.12
CA PRO A 21 6.40 16.60 23.51
C PRO A 21 7.06 16.21 22.19
N ARG A 22 7.04 17.13 21.21
CA ARG A 22 7.67 16.99 19.87
C ARG A 22 7.02 15.94 18.97
N THR A 23 5.71 15.74 19.06
CA THR A 23 4.96 15.00 18.05
C THR A 23 4.65 15.90 16.85
N SER A 24 4.59 15.31 15.65
CA SER A 24 4.21 16.02 14.43
C SER A 24 2.74 16.47 14.44
N PHE A 25 1.92 15.81 15.26
CA PHE A 25 0.50 16.10 15.43
C PHE A 25 0.21 16.38 16.90
N PRO A 26 -0.47 17.49 17.21
CA PRO A 26 -0.84 17.80 18.58
C PRO A 26 -1.97 16.89 19.08
N LEU A 27 -2.13 16.75 20.39
CA LEU A 27 -3.24 16.02 20.99
C LEU A 27 -4.58 16.70 20.63
N ARG A 28 -5.55 15.92 20.15
CA ARG A 28 -6.89 16.40 19.78
C ARG A 28 -7.97 15.64 20.54
N ASN A 29 -9.02 16.36 20.94
CA ASN A 29 -10.22 15.78 21.55
C ASN A 29 -11.23 15.41 20.45
N GLY A 30 -12.04 14.38 20.71
CA GLY A 30 -13.10 13.93 19.80
C GLY A 30 -12.65 12.96 18.69
N CYS A 31 -11.37 12.57 18.66
CA CYS A 31 -10.91 11.47 17.80
C CYS A 31 -11.39 10.12 18.34
N ALA A 32 -11.66 9.18 17.43
CA ALA A 32 -11.92 7.79 17.79
C ALA A 32 -10.69 6.95 17.43
N VAL A 33 -10.22 6.13 18.37
CA VAL A 33 -9.07 5.23 18.17
C VAL A 33 -9.51 3.80 18.46
N THR A 34 -9.18 2.91 17.55
CA THR A 34 -9.29 1.46 17.69
C THR A 34 -7.89 0.89 17.77
N LEU A 35 -7.63 0.03 18.76
CA LEU A 35 -6.38 -0.70 18.89
C LEU A 35 -6.60 -2.14 18.46
N TYR A 36 -5.68 -2.65 17.65
CA TYR A 36 -5.68 -4.02 17.15
C TYR A 36 -4.45 -4.73 17.72
N GLN A 37 -4.69 -5.72 18.59
CA GLN A 37 -3.62 -6.53 19.18
C GLN A 37 -3.01 -7.54 18.21
N ASP A 38 -3.77 -7.87 17.16
CA ASP A 38 -3.32 -8.60 16.01
C ASP A 38 -4.23 -8.23 14.84
N ALA A 39 -3.82 -8.62 13.65
CA ALA A 39 -4.50 -8.27 12.44
C ALA A 39 -5.83 -9.08 12.28
N HIS A 40 -5.82 -10.34 12.73
CA HIS A 40 -7.00 -11.18 12.89
C HIS A 40 -6.94 -11.96 14.21
N ILE A 41 -8.04 -11.95 14.96
CA ILE A 41 -8.16 -12.73 16.21
C ILE A 41 -9.48 -13.51 16.13
N PRO A 42 -9.44 -14.86 16.12
CA PRO A 42 -10.64 -15.68 16.17
C PRO A 42 -11.43 -15.47 17.46
N ASP A 43 -12.77 -15.56 17.39
CA ASP A 43 -13.66 -15.30 18.53
C ASP A 43 -13.40 -16.23 19.73
N GLU A 44 -12.95 -17.44 19.45
CA GLU A 44 -12.60 -18.45 20.46
C GLU A 44 -11.34 -18.07 21.26
N CYS A 45 -10.49 -17.20 20.72
CA CYS A 45 -9.24 -16.76 21.33
C CYS A 45 -9.38 -15.47 22.14
N VAL A 46 -10.57 -14.86 22.18
CA VAL A 46 -10.81 -13.61 22.91
C VAL A 46 -11.13 -13.92 24.37
N GLU A 47 -10.13 -13.83 25.25
CA GLU A 47 -10.36 -13.79 26.70
C GLU A 47 -11.05 -12.47 27.06
N ARG A 48 -12.36 -12.52 27.30
CA ARG A 48 -13.15 -11.37 27.75
C ARG A 48 -12.81 -11.02 29.21
N MET A 49 -11.81 -10.18 29.39
CA MET A 49 -11.57 -9.49 30.66
C MET A 49 -12.65 -8.42 30.89
N GLU A 50 -13.15 -8.27 32.13
CA GLU A 50 -14.30 -7.42 32.49
C GLU A 50 -14.19 -5.93 32.08
N ASN A 51 -12.98 -5.44 31.75
CA ASN A 51 -12.69 -4.03 31.45
C ASN A 51 -12.02 -3.79 30.08
N GLN A 52 -12.04 -4.73 29.14
CA GLN A 52 -11.45 -4.52 27.81
C GLN A 52 -12.43 -3.94 26.79
N VAL A 53 -11.90 -3.04 25.95
CA VAL A 53 -12.52 -2.58 24.70
C VAL A 53 -12.81 -3.82 23.83
N PRO A 54 -13.97 -3.93 23.16
CA PRO A 54 -14.25 -5.06 22.28
C PRO A 54 -13.11 -5.24 21.28
N GLN A 55 -12.49 -6.43 21.26
CA GLN A 55 -11.45 -6.70 20.27
C GLN A 55 -12.09 -6.68 18.87
N ARG A 56 -11.63 -5.73 18.05
CA ARG A 56 -12.03 -5.61 16.65
C ARG A 56 -11.01 -6.31 15.78
N CYS A 57 -11.46 -6.83 14.65
CA CYS A 57 -10.59 -7.42 13.65
C CYS A 57 -10.11 -6.31 12.70
N CYS A 58 -8.81 -6.04 12.65
CA CYS A 58 -8.22 -5.01 11.79
C CYS A 58 -8.68 -5.16 10.33
N TRP A 59 -8.66 -6.39 9.80
CA TRP A 59 -9.04 -6.65 8.41
C TRP A 59 -10.53 -6.48 8.12
N GLU A 60 -11.41 -6.74 9.08
CA GLU A 60 -12.84 -6.47 8.91
C GLU A 60 -13.06 -4.95 8.81
N ASP A 61 -12.38 -4.18 9.66
CA ASP A 61 -12.46 -2.72 9.62
C ASP A 61 -11.81 -2.15 8.35
N ILE A 62 -10.72 -2.74 7.83
CA ILE A 62 -10.13 -2.39 6.52
C ILE A 62 -11.11 -2.65 5.39
N PHE A 63 -11.71 -3.85 5.35
CA PHE A 63 -12.71 -4.21 4.35
C PHE A 63 -13.88 -3.23 4.38
N ASP A 64 -14.42 -2.96 5.56
CA ASP A 64 -15.56 -2.06 5.74
C ASP A 64 -15.19 -0.61 5.39
N ALA A 65 -13.96 -0.17 5.69
CA ALA A 65 -13.48 1.16 5.32
C ALA A 65 -13.36 1.32 3.81
N ILE A 66 -12.73 0.37 3.10
CA ILE A 66 -12.62 0.40 1.63
C ILE A 66 -14.02 0.36 1.00
N LYS A 67 -14.88 -0.55 1.44
CA LYS A 67 -16.25 -0.70 0.93
C LYS A 67 -17.07 0.59 1.06
N LYS A 68 -16.93 1.29 2.20
CA LYS A 68 -17.64 2.54 2.52
C LYS A 68 -16.95 3.79 2.01
N ALA A 69 -15.75 3.69 1.45
CA ALA A 69 -15.04 4.84 0.92
C ALA A 69 -15.93 5.57 -0.11
N GLU A 70 -15.89 6.88 -0.16
CA GLU A 70 -16.68 7.67 -1.12
C GLU A 70 -15.80 8.49 -2.05
N LYS A 71 -14.57 8.81 -1.62
CA LYS A 71 -13.69 9.75 -2.29
C LYS A 71 -12.40 9.08 -2.71
N PHE A 72 -11.73 8.43 -1.76
CA PHE A 72 -10.32 8.08 -1.96
C PHE A 72 -9.84 6.99 -1.01
N VAL A 73 -9.06 6.06 -1.56
CA VAL A 73 -8.34 5.02 -0.80
C VAL A 73 -6.87 5.14 -1.14
N TYR A 74 -6.02 5.35 -0.13
CA TYR A 74 -4.57 5.41 -0.27
C TYR A 74 -3.93 4.31 0.53
N ILE A 75 -3.11 3.49 -0.10
CA ILE A 75 -2.42 2.38 0.54
C ILE A 75 -0.92 2.56 0.32
N ALA A 76 -0.15 2.53 1.41
CA ALA A 76 1.31 2.54 1.38
C ALA A 76 1.82 1.33 2.16
N GLY A 77 2.32 0.33 1.43
CA GLY A 77 2.68 -0.97 1.97
C GLY A 77 3.95 -1.53 1.33
N TRP A 78 4.82 -2.15 2.13
CA TRP A 78 5.95 -2.93 1.60
C TRP A 78 5.47 -4.10 0.73
N SER A 79 4.42 -4.78 1.15
CA SER A 79 3.87 -5.93 0.44
C SER A 79 2.35 -5.81 0.38
N LEU A 80 1.84 -5.94 -0.85
CA LEU A 80 0.45 -5.87 -1.22
C LEU A 80 0.14 -7.06 -2.12
N ASP A 81 -0.70 -7.97 -1.63
CA ASP A 81 -1.18 -9.13 -2.36
C ASP A 81 -2.67 -8.92 -2.67
N THR A 82 -2.99 -8.72 -3.95
CA THR A 82 -4.35 -8.46 -4.43
C THR A 82 -5.26 -9.68 -4.31
N ASP A 83 -4.70 -10.88 -4.22
CA ASP A 83 -5.47 -12.13 -4.12
C ASP A 83 -5.84 -12.48 -2.67
N THR A 84 -5.34 -11.71 -1.70
CA THR A 84 -5.64 -11.90 -0.30
C THR A 84 -7.12 -11.61 0.00
N LYS A 85 -7.76 -12.51 0.77
CA LYS A 85 -9.14 -12.35 1.27
C LYS A 85 -9.12 -11.73 2.66
N LEU A 86 -9.72 -10.54 2.81
CA LEU A 86 -9.72 -9.80 4.08
C LEU A 86 -10.64 -10.43 5.14
N LEU A 87 -11.77 -10.99 4.71
CA LEU A 87 -12.82 -11.50 5.59
C LEU A 87 -12.74 -13.01 5.72
N ARG A 88 -12.60 -13.49 6.96
CA ARG A 88 -12.33 -14.91 7.24
C ARG A 88 -13.40 -15.59 8.10
N ASP A 89 -14.12 -14.83 8.92
CA ASP A 89 -15.10 -15.38 9.86
C ASP A 89 -16.45 -15.71 9.18
N PRO A 90 -16.84 -17.00 9.10
CA PRO A 90 -18.12 -17.43 8.52
C PRO A 90 -19.35 -16.98 9.30
N SER A 91 -19.23 -16.67 10.58
CA SER A 91 -20.34 -16.29 11.45
C SER A 91 -20.73 -14.82 11.31
N ARG A 92 -19.83 -13.98 10.79
CA ARG A 92 -19.98 -12.51 10.78
C ARG A 92 -20.26 -11.90 9.42
N ARG A 93 -19.96 -12.59 8.31
CA ARG A 93 -20.03 -12.02 6.95
C ARG A 93 -20.58 -13.02 5.94
N THR A 94 -21.14 -12.50 4.86
CA THR A 94 -21.73 -13.33 3.79
C THR A 94 -20.65 -14.14 3.05
N LEU A 95 -21.03 -15.25 2.41
CA LEU A 95 -20.07 -16.04 1.61
C LEU A 95 -19.46 -15.20 0.48
N GLN A 96 -20.25 -14.36 -0.18
CA GLN A 96 -19.79 -13.49 -1.25
C GLN A 96 -18.72 -12.50 -0.76
N GLU A 97 -18.92 -11.90 0.41
CA GLU A 97 -17.95 -10.96 0.99
C GLU A 97 -16.65 -11.66 1.39
N ARG A 98 -16.72 -12.89 1.92
CA ARG A 98 -15.54 -13.68 2.31
C ARG A 98 -14.70 -14.16 1.11
N GLU A 99 -15.36 -14.44 0.00
CA GLU A 99 -14.68 -14.87 -1.23
C GLU A 99 -14.12 -13.70 -2.05
N THR A 100 -14.49 -12.46 -1.72
CA THR A 100 -13.98 -11.27 -2.42
C THR A 100 -12.53 -11.01 -2.03
N THR A 101 -11.64 -10.98 -3.01
CA THR A 101 -10.23 -10.60 -2.79
C THR A 101 -10.07 -9.09 -2.64
N LEU A 102 -8.96 -8.64 -2.09
CA LEU A 102 -8.64 -7.22 -2.00
C LEU A 102 -8.68 -6.54 -3.38
N GLY A 103 -8.09 -7.17 -4.41
CA GLY A 103 -8.08 -6.64 -5.78
C GLY A 103 -9.49 -6.43 -6.31
N GLN A 104 -10.36 -7.44 -6.18
CA GLN A 104 -11.76 -7.36 -6.59
C GLN A 104 -12.55 -6.29 -5.82
N LEU A 105 -12.22 -6.08 -4.53
CA LEU A 105 -12.85 -5.04 -3.73
C LEU A 105 -12.48 -3.63 -4.24
N LEU A 106 -11.20 -3.42 -4.55
CA LEU A 106 -10.70 -2.15 -5.09
C LEU A 106 -11.21 -1.89 -6.51
N GLU A 107 -11.29 -2.91 -7.35
CA GLU A 107 -11.83 -2.82 -8.71
C GLU A 107 -13.29 -2.38 -8.70
N ARG A 108 -14.15 -3.06 -7.93
CA ARG A 108 -15.56 -2.64 -7.74
C ARG A 108 -15.67 -1.21 -7.25
N LYS A 109 -14.75 -0.78 -6.37
CA LYS A 109 -14.74 0.57 -5.84
C LYS A 109 -14.36 1.62 -6.88
N ALA A 110 -13.44 1.29 -7.78
CA ALA A 110 -13.10 2.14 -8.91
C ALA A 110 -14.29 2.25 -9.90
N GLU A 111 -15.06 1.18 -10.09
CA GLU A 111 -16.26 1.19 -10.93
C GLU A 111 -17.39 2.04 -10.36
N ASP A 112 -17.61 2.02 -9.03
CA ASP A 112 -18.61 2.87 -8.36
C ASP A 112 -18.42 4.38 -8.68
N GLY A 113 -17.17 4.79 -8.92
CA GLY A 113 -16.78 6.18 -9.17
C GLY A 113 -16.83 6.60 -10.65
N ARG A 114 -16.98 5.66 -11.60
CA ARG A 114 -17.06 6.01 -13.03
C ARG A 114 -18.42 6.62 -13.34
N VAL A 115 -18.43 7.93 -13.65
CA VAL A 115 -19.50 8.50 -14.48
C VAL A 115 -19.34 7.85 -15.85
N ARG A 116 -20.43 7.26 -16.38
CA ARG A 116 -20.45 6.76 -17.76
C ARG A 116 -20.44 7.96 -18.69
N ASP A 117 -19.27 8.52 -18.92
CA ASP A 117 -19.04 9.40 -20.06
C ASP A 117 -18.78 8.46 -21.24
N ASP A 118 -19.85 8.24 -22.01
CA ASP A 118 -19.73 7.70 -23.36
C ASP A 118 -18.90 8.71 -24.16
N ASP A 119 -17.91 8.22 -24.93
CA ASP A 119 -17.15 8.96 -25.97
C ASP A 119 -15.85 9.65 -25.51
N ASP A 120 -14.71 9.00 -25.76
CA ASP A 120 -13.76 9.44 -26.79
C ASP A 120 -12.58 8.44 -26.83
N GLY A 121 -12.52 7.70 -27.93
CA GLY A 121 -11.44 6.76 -28.21
C GLY A 121 -10.21 7.50 -28.71
N ASP A 122 -9.08 7.30 -28.04
CA ASP A 122 -7.77 7.56 -28.61
C ASP A 122 -7.02 6.23 -28.73
N ASP A 123 -6.98 5.75 -29.97
CA ASP A 123 -6.14 4.67 -30.48
C ASP A 123 -4.66 5.04 -30.23
N TYR A 124 -3.96 4.25 -29.43
CA TYR A 124 -2.50 4.23 -29.47
C TYR A 124 -2.11 3.03 -30.33
N ASP A 125 -1.54 3.31 -31.51
CA ASP A 125 -0.99 2.32 -32.44
C ASP A 125 -0.04 1.36 -31.69
N ASP A 126 -0.45 0.09 -31.56
CA ASP A 126 0.33 -1.03 -31.05
C ASP A 126 1.07 -1.65 -32.26
N ASP A 127 2.35 -1.30 -32.44
CA ASP A 127 3.24 -2.04 -33.34
C ASP A 127 3.65 -3.34 -32.61
N ASP A 128 2.82 -4.39 -32.78
CA ASP A 128 3.14 -5.77 -32.43
C ASP A 128 4.19 -6.34 -33.39
N GLU A 129 5.46 -6.33 -33.00
CA GLU A 129 6.46 -7.24 -33.58
C GLU A 129 6.46 -8.55 -32.77
N GLU A 130 5.81 -9.58 -33.32
CA GLU A 130 5.90 -10.97 -32.84
C GLU A 130 7.34 -11.49 -33.04
N GLU A 131 8.04 -11.82 -31.94
CA GLU A 131 9.26 -12.64 -31.99
C GLU A 131 8.98 -14.04 -31.44
N GLU A 132 9.37 -15.06 -32.20
CA GLU A 132 9.20 -16.48 -31.88
C GLU A 132 10.19 -16.94 -30.79
N ASP A 133 9.67 -17.45 -29.67
CA ASP A 133 10.45 -18.03 -28.57
C ASP A 133 11.01 -19.42 -28.95
N GLU A 134 12.35 -19.55 -29.03
CA GLU A 134 13.03 -20.86 -29.08
C GLU A 134 13.16 -21.45 -27.66
N GLU A 135 12.39 -22.50 -27.33
CA GLU A 135 12.57 -23.30 -26.12
C GLU A 135 13.89 -24.07 -26.14
N LYS A 136 14.75 -23.84 -25.13
CA LYS A 136 15.86 -24.75 -24.79
C LYS A 136 15.60 -25.43 -23.45
N ALA A 137 15.72 -26.75 -23.44
CA ALA A 137 15.65 -27.58 -22.25
C ALA A 137 16.99 -27.55 -21.49
N GLU A 138 16.95 -27.23 -20.20
CA GLU A 138 18.10 -27.24 -19.29
C GLU A 138 18.11 -28.54 -18.45
N THR A 139 19.29 -29.12 -18.27
CA THR A 139 19.52 -30.38 -17.52
C THR A 139 20.19 -30.13 -16.18
N GLU A 140 19.90 -31.02 -15.23
CA GLU A 140 20.00 -30.92 -13.76
C GLU A 140 21.42 -30.81 -13.12
N ASP A 141 22.46 -30.37 -13.84
CA ASP A 141 23.84 -30.30 -13.31
C ASP A 141 24.34 -28.85 -13.01
N GLU A 142 23.47 -27.84 -13.00
CA GLU A 142 23.88 -26.42 -12.87
C GLU A 142 23.86 -25.83 -11.44
N GLU A 143 23.29 -26.54 -10.44
CA GLU A 143 23.05 -25.97 -9.10
C GLU A 143 24.35 -25.63 -8.30
N GLU A 144 25.50 -26.24 -8.58
CA GLU A 144 26.78 -25.91 -7.89
C GLU A 144 27.60 -24.79 -8.58
N MET A 145 27.20 -24.36 -9.79
CA MET A 145 27.86 -23.30 -10.57
C MET A 145 27.11 -21.95 -10.53
N GLU A 146 25.97 -21.89 -9.85
CA GLU A 146 25.16 -20.68 -9.67
C GLU A 146 25.64 -19.81 -8.49
N ASP A 147 26.04 -20.41 -7.37
CA ASP A 147 26.45 -19.69 -6.16
C ASP A 147 27.70 -18.79 -6.37
N GLU A 148 28.70 -19.27 -7.13
CA GLU A 148 29.90 -18.47 -7.45
C GLU A 148 29.65 -17.37 -8.51
N LYS A 149 28.60 -17.52 -9.35
CA LYS A 149 28.18 -16.50 -10.32
C LYS A 149 27.32 -15.42 -9.67
N GLU A 150 26.54 -15.75 -8.64
CA GLU A 150 25.74 -14.79 -7.88
C GLU A 150 26.60 -13.78 -7.11
N GLU A 151 27.69 -14.20 -6.45
CA GLU A 151 28.58 -13.27 -5.74
C GLU A 151 29.27 -12.28 -6.68
N LYS A 152 29.76 -12.73 -7.84
CA LYS A 152 30.36 -11.85 -8.86
C LYS A 152 29.36 -10.91 -9.54
N ASN A 153 28.08 -11.28 -9.59
CA ASN A 153 27.02 -10.42 -10.16
C ASN A 153 26.60 -9.29 -9.21
N LYS A 154 26.59 -9.51 -7.89
CA LYS A 154 26.21 -8.47 -6.90
C LYS A 154 27.13 -7.25 -6.95
N ASP A 155 28.44 -7.47 -7.14
CA ASP A 155 29.40 -6.38 -7.30
C ASP A 155 29.13 -5.56 -8.57
N ASN A 156 28.70 -6.21 -9.66
CA ASN A 156 28.38 -5.54 -10.93
C ASN A 156 27.07 -4.74 -10.85
N ASP A 157 26.02 -5.29 -10.25
CA ASP A 157 24.71 -4.63 -10.07
C ASP A 157 24.85 -3.37 -9.19
N TYR A 158 25.61 -3.49 -8.09
CA TYR A 158 25.89 -2.34 -7.22
C TYR A 158 26.71 -1.26 -7.94
N MET A 159 27.70 -1.65 -8.73
CA MET A 159 28.47 -0.71 -9.56
C MET A 159 27.59 -0.01 -10.61
N MET A 160 26.65 -0.71 -11.23
CA MET A 160 25.69 -0.11 -12.18
C MET A 160 24.82 0.95 -11.50
N ALA A 161 24.23 0.62 -10.35
CA ALA A 161 23.43 1.56 -9.56
C ALA A 161 24.25 2.79 -9.10
N GLN A 162 25.51 2.60 -8.70
CA GLN A 162 26.42 3.70 -8.35
C GLN A 162 26.75 4.60 -9.54
N ASN A 163 27.03 4.02 -10.71
CA ASN A 163 27.31 4.78 -11.93
C ASN A 163 26.08 5.58 -12.40
N ALA A 164 24.90 4.98 -12.31
CA ALA A 164 23.62 5.64 -12.60
C ALA A 164 23.16 6.59 -11.47
N ARG A 165 23.82 6.54 -10.29
CA ARG A 165 23.51 7.29 -9.06
C ARG A 165 22.03 7.21 -8.66
N ARG A 166 21.42 6.03 -8.81
CA ARG A 166 20.01 5.79 -8.52
C ARG A 166 19.84 4.55 -7.64
N PHE A 167 18.85 4.59 -6.75
CA PHE A 167 18.40 3.43 -6.00
C PHE A 167 16.98 3.67 -5.48
N MET A 168 16.26 2.60 -5.16
CA MET A 168 14.91 2.73 -4.60
C MET A 168 14.95 3.34 -3.19
N ILE A 169 13.98 4.20 -2.89
CA ILE A 169 13.60 4.47 -1.51
C ILE A 169 12.71 3.31 -1.06
N TYR A 170 13.15 2.59 -0.04
CA TYR A 170 12.47 1.38 0.39
C TYR A 170 11.20 1.70 1.19
N VAL A 171 10.03 1.41 0.61
CA VAL A 171 8.73 1.60 1.27
C VAL A 171 8.53 0.50 2.31
N HIS A 172 8.81 0.79 3.58
CA HIS A 172 8.56 -0.14 4.69
C HIS A 172 7.26 0.15 5.46
N SER A 173 6.49 1.16 5.04
CA SER A 173 5.20 1.51 5.61
C SER A 173 4.21 0.34 5.57
N LYS A 174 3.25 0.35 6.50
CA LYS A 174 2.02 -0.45 6.45
C LYS A 174 0.86 0.45 6.91
N MET A 175 0.33 1.19 5.96
CA MET A 175 -0.62 2.27 6.23
C MET A 175 -1.69 2.32 5.15
N MET A 176 -2.90 2.68 5.57
CA MET A 176 -4.00 3.00 4.68
C MET A 176 -4.72 4.26 5.15
N ILE A 177 -5.05 5.18 4.24
CA ILE A 177 -5.92 6.33 4.47
C ILE A 177 -7.18 6.16 3.61
N VAL A 178 -8.35 6.44 4.22
CA VAL A 178 -9.65 6.40 3.55
C VAL A 178 -10.36 7.72 3.75
N ASP A 179 -10.75 8.34 2.64
CA ASP A 179 -11.50 9.60 2.53
C ASP A 179 -10.93 10.76 3.33
N ASP A 180 -9.63 10.76 3.62
CA ASP A 180 -8.96 11.71 4.53
C ASP A 180 -9.59 11.78 5.94
N LYS A 181 -10.36 10.75 6.34
CA LYS A 181 -11.11 10.67 7.61
C LYS A 181 -10.69 9.53 8.50
N TYR A 182 -10.23 8.43 7.89
CA TYR A 182 -9.79 7.24 8.60
C TYR A 182 -8.38 6.89 8.17
N ILE A 183 -7.55 6.49 9.14
CA ILE A 183 -6.19 6.02 8.90
C ILE A 183 -5.93 4.75 9.72
N ILE A 184 -5.25 3.79 9.12
CA ILE A 184 -4.66 2.65 9.82
C ILE A 184 -3.15 2.74 9.70
N ILE A 185 -2.45 2.51 10.81
CA ILE A 185 -0.99 2.42 10.88
C ILE A 185 -0.65 1.21 11.73
N GLY A 186 0.26 0.37 11.27
CA GLY A 186 0.69 -0.80 12.04
C GLY A 186 1.92 -1.48 11.50
N SER A 187 2.13 -2.72 11.94
CA SER A 187 3.19 -3.62 11.46
C SER A 187 2.72 -4.57 10.35
N ALA A 188 1.40 -4.80 10.24
CA ALA A 188 0.84 -5.82 9.35
C ALA A 188 0.94 -5.44 7.87
N ASN A 189 1.70 -6.21 7.09
CA ASN A 189 1.69 -6.09 5.64
C ASN A 189 0.37 -6.60 5.07
N MET A 190 0.06 -6.20 3.84
CA MET A 190 -1.18 -6.58 3.18
C MET A 190 -1.00 -7.91 2.43
N ASN A 191 -0.62 -8.97 3.16
CA ASN A 191 -0.36 -10.32 2.64
C ASN A 191 -0.70 -11.41 3.67
N GLU A 192 -0.85 -12.66 3.22
CA GLU A 192 -1.25 -13.76 4.11
C GLU A 192 -0.27 -14.03 5.27
N ARG A 193 1.00 -13.61 5.21
CA ARG A 193 1.93 -13.80 6.34
C ARG A 193 1.53 -12.96 7.54
N SER A 194 1.30 -11.67 7.31
CA SER A 194 0.83 -10.74 8.34
C SER A 194 -0.68 -10.87 8.61
N MET A 195 -1.46 -11.27 7.62
CA MET A 195 -2.91 -11.23 7.72
C MET A 195 -3.56 -12.43 8.39
N ASN A 196 -2.90 -13.59 8.38
CA ASN A 196 -3.56 -14.85 8.77
C ASN A 196 -3.92 -14.91 10.25
N GLY A 197 -3.22 -14.16 11.13
CA GLY A 197 -3.37 -14.23 12.60
C GLY A 197 -2.81 -15.52 13.22
N GLY A 198 -2.69 -16.61 12.45
CA GLY A 198 -2.00 -17.85 12.85
C GLY A 198 -0.55 -17.94 12.39
N ARG A 199 0.05 -16.84 11.94
CA ARG A 199 1.41 -16.80 11.38
C ARG A 199 2.30 -15.82 12.15
N ASP A 200 2.40 -14.59 11.67
CA ASP A 200 3.14 -13.54 12.35
C ASP A 200 2.18 -12.79 13.29
N THR A 201 2.68 -12.37 14.44
CA THR A 201 1.96 -11.50 15.38
C THR A 201 2.12 -10.05 14.95
N GLU A 202 1.03 -9.32 14.84
CA GLU A 202 1.04 -7.93 14.36
C GLU A 202 0.45 -6.97 15.39
N ILE A 203 0.64 -5.67 15.19
CA ILE A 203 -0.05 -4.63 15.95
C ILE A 203 -0.44 -3.50 15.00
N ALA A 204 -1.64 -2.97 15.20
CA ALA A 204 -2.09 -1.80 14.45
C ALA A 204 -2.97 -0.90 15.31
N MET A 205 -3.08 0.35 14.87
CA MET A 205 -4.12 1.28 15.31
C MET A 205 -4.93 1.71 14.11
N GLY A 206 -6.23 1.94 14.34
CA GLY A 206 -7.12 2.65 13.44
C GLY A 206 -7.56 3.95 14.10
N ALA A 207 -7.46 5.08 13.42
CA ALA A 207 -7.86 6.37 13.94
C ALA A 207 -8.85 7.01 12.97
N TYR A 208 -9.98 7.44 13.51
CA TYR A 208 -10.97 8.22 12.80
C TYR A 208 -11.02 9.61 13.40
N GLN A 209 -10.92 10.60 12.53
CA GLN A 209 -11.16 11.98 12.89
C GLN A 209 -12.52 12.39 12.34
N PRO A 210 -13.55 12.63 13.20
CA PRO A 210 -14.73 13.33 12.74
C PRO A 210 -14.26 14.71 12.25
N VAL A 211 -14.90 15.26 11.22
CA VAL A 211 -14.55 16.60 10.73
C VAL A 211 -14.86 17.60 11.86
N VAL A 212 -13.85 17.90 12.69
CA VAL A 212 -13.96 18.82 13.81
C VAL A 212 -13.58 20.19 13.27
N THR A 213 -14.59 21.05 13.09
CA THR A 213 -14.32 22.49 13.18
C THR A 213 -13.88 22.81 14.59
N GLU A 214 -12.95 23.76 14.72
CA GLU A 214 -12.55 24.29 16.02
C GLU A 214 -13.77 24.56 16.93
N HIS A 215 -13.59 24.45 18.24
CA HIS A 215 -14.64 24.67 19.25
C HIS A 215 -15.46 25.94 18.93
N GLY A 216 -16.71 25.76 18.46
CA GLY A 216 -17.66 26.85 18.20
C GLY A 216 -17.71 27.41 16.78
N ALA A 217 -16.93 26.91 15.82
CA ALA A 217 -17.05 27.31 14.42
C ALA A 217 -18.07 26.44 13.67
N ALA A 218 -18.95 27.06 12.88
CA ALA A 218 -19.89 26.35 12.03
C ALA A 218 -19.13 25.45 11.05
N ALA A 219 -19.53 24.16 10.96
CA ALA A 219 -18.98 23.21 9.99
C ALA A 219 -19.07 23.79 8.57
N THR A 220 -17.94 24.21 8.01
CA THR A 220 -17.86 24.51 6.58
C THR A 220 -17.59 23.21 5.84
N THR A 221 -18.08 23.10 4.61
CA THR A 221 -17.83 21.97 3.70
C THR A 221 -16.34 21.75 3.36
N THR A 222 -15.47 22.66 3.81
CA THR A 222 -14.02 22.70 3.59
C THR A 222 -13.18 22.29 4.79
N ALA A 223 -13.77 21.99 5.95
CA ALA A 223 -12.99 21.58 7.12
C ALA A 223 -12.28 20.24 6.84
N ARG A 224 -10.94 20.25 6.85
CA ARG A 224 -10.07 19.10 6.62
C ARG A 224 -9.31 18.77 7.92
N GLY A 225 -9.20 17.48 8.23
CA GLY A 225 -8.57 16.99 9.47
C GLY A 225 -7.05 16.82 9.38
N GLU A 226 -6.44 16.30 10.45
CA GLU A 226 -5.00 16.02 10.51
C GLU A 226 -4.62 14.88 9.55
N ILE A 227 -5.52 13.93 9.31
CA ILE A 227 -5.32 12.84 8.33
C ILE A 227 -5.14 13.41 6.92
N HIS A 228 -5.96 14.39 6.53
CA HIS A 228 -5.78 15.12 5.27
C HIS A 228 -4.41 15.81 5.20
N GLY A 229 -4.03 16.53 6.28
CA GLY A 229 -2.75 17.20 6.37
C GLY A 229 -1.56 16.22 6.27
N PHE A 230 -1.64 15.08 6.95
CA PHE A 230 -0.63 14.02 6.88
C PHE A 230 -0.50 13.45 5.46
N ARG A 231 -1.63 13.15 4.81
CA ARG A 231 -1.65 12.66 3.43
C ARG A 231 -1.07 13.70 2.46
N LYS A 232 -1.37 15.00 2.62
CA LYS A 232 -0.70 16.08 1.85
C LYS A 232 0.80 16.13 2.11
N SER A 233 1.23 15.94 3.36
CA SER A 233 2.65 15.93 3.71
C SER A 233 3.39 14.79 3.01
N LEU A 234 2.80 13.57 2.98
CA LEU A 234 3.35 12.43 2.26
C LEU A 234 3.40 12.69 0.75
N TRP A 235 2.33 13.24 0.18
CA TRP A 235 2.32 13.59 -1.24
C TRP A 235 3.35 14.67 -1.59
N TYR A 236 3.56 15.65 -0.71
CA TYR A 236 4.63 16.62 -0.88
C TYR A 236 6.01 15.96 -0.80
N GLU A 237 6.24 15.02 0.12
CA GLU A 237 7.50 14.26 0.19
C GLU A 237 7.74 13.42 -1.07
N HIS A 238 6.69 12.80 -1.62
CA HIS A 238 6.81 11.89 -2.76
C HIS A 238 6.82 12.61 -4.10
N LEU A 239 6.03 13.67 -4.26
CA LEU A 239 5.89 14.39 -5.52
C LEU A 239 6.77 15.64 -5.57
N ASN A 240 7.14 16.20 -4.41
CA ASN A 240 7.85 17.47 -4.26
C ASN A 240 7.17 18.64 -5.00
N VAL A 241 5.84 18.57 -5.09
CA VAL A 241 4.97 19.56 -5.73
C VAL A 241 3.90 19.97 -4.73
N ARG A 242 3.57 21.27 -4.73
CA ARG A 242 2.39 21.81 -4.05
C ARG A 242 1.38 22.22 -5.10
N ASP A 243 0.21 21.62 -5.05
CA ASP A 243 -0.86 21.88 -5.98
C ASP A 243 -2.21 21.73 -5.27
N ASP A 244 -3.14 22.66 -5.53
CA ASP A 244 -4.46 22.68 -4.90
C ASP A 244 -5.33 21.51 -5.35
N ARG A 245 -5.05 20.88 -6.50
CA ARG A 245 -5.74 19.64 -6.91
C ARG A 245 -5.57 18.51 -5.90
N PHE A 246 -4.48 18.50 -5.14
CA PHE A 246 -4.21 17.50 -4.11
C PHE A 246 -5.10 17.65 -2.85
N ASP A 247 -5.98 18.66 -2.81
CA ASP A 247 -6.98 18.83 -1.77
C ASP A 247 -8.21 17.93 -1.94
N ASP A 248 -8.48 17.50 -3.17
CA ASP A 248 -9.63 16.69 -3.58
C ASP A 248 -9.12 15.48 -4.40
N PRO A 249 -8.54 14.45 -3.75
CA PRO A 249 -7.91 13.31 -4.41
C PRO A 249 -8.87 12.44 -5.23
N GLU A 250 -10.18 12.59 -5.05
CA GLU A 250 -11.21 11.93 -5.85
C GLU A 250 -11.32 12.47 -7.29
N ARG A 251 -10.76 13.65 -7.57
CA ARG A 251 -10.92 14.28 -8.89
C ARG A 251 -9.97 13.66 -9.92
N GLU A 252 -10.48 13.51 -11.14
CA GLU A 252 -9.72 12.96 -12.26
C GLU A 252 -8.46 13.79 -12.59
N ASP A 253 -8.55 15.12 -12.53
CA ASP A 253 -7.42 16.01 -12.78
C ASP A 253 -6.33 15.91 -11.70
N CYS A 254 -6.69 15.51 -10.48
CA CYS A 254 -5.75 15.21 -9.42
C CYS A 254 -4.95 13.94 -9.72
N ILE A 255 -5.63 12.81 -9.99
CA ILE A 255 -4.93 11.54 -10.26
C ILE A 255 -4.15 11.59 -11.58
N THR A 256 -4.66 12.31 -12.59
CA THR A 256 -3.95 12.55 -13.86
C THR A 256 -2.63 13.28 -13.62
N MET A 257 -2.63 14.29 -12.75
CA MET A 257 -1.41 15.01 -12.37
C MET A 257 -0.43 14.10 -11.61
N VAL A 258 -0.90 13.33 -10.63
CA VAL A 258 -0.07 12.37 -9.88
C VAL A 258 0.58 11.35 -10.82
N ASN A 259 -0.19 10.74 -11.72
CA ASN A 259 0.31 9.78 -12.70
C ASN A 259 1.31 10.42 -13.66
N THR A 260 1.04 11.65 -14.12
CA THR A 260 1.96 12.39 -15.00
C THR A 260 3.31 12.63 -14.33
N LEU A 261 3.30 13.12 -13.07
CA LEU A 261 4.53 13.34 -12.30
C LEU A 261 5.28 12.03 -12.05
N ALA A 262 4.57 10.97 -11.67
CA ALA A 262 5.16 9.65 -11.44
C ALA A 262 5.78 9.05 -12.72
N GLN A 263 5.14 9.27 -13.87
CA GLN A 263 5.64 8.82 -15.18
C GLN A 263 6.88 9.62 -15.61
N ILE A 264 6.88 10.94 -15.40
CA ILE A 264 8.06 11.78 -15.65
C ILE A 264 9.23 11.31 -14.79
N ASN A 265 8.99 11.08 -13.49
CA ASN A 265 10.03 10.59 -12.58
C ASN A 265 10.52 9.20 -13.00
N TRP A 266 9.65 8.28 -13.40
CA TRP A 266 10.05 6.97 -13.94
C TRP A 266 10.91 7.10 -15.18
N ASN A 267 10.49 7.93 -16.15
CA ASN A 267 11.24 8.16 -17.38
C ASN A 267 12.62 8.76 -17.11
N MET A 268 12.76 9.60 -16.08
CA MET A 268 14.06 10.12 -15.65
C MET A 268 14.88 9.07 -14.91
N PHE A 269 14.26 8.34 -13.98
CA PHE A 269 14.89 7.29 -13.19
C PHE A 269 15.42 6.16 -14.05
N ALA A 270 14.68 5.77 -15.09
CA ALA A 270 15.00 4.65 -15.98
C ALA A 270 16.09 4.97 -17.01
N ARG A 271 16.35 6.25 -17.32
CA ARG A 271 17.39 6.67 -18.27
C ARG A 271 18.80 6.36 -17.76
N VAL A 272 19.69 5.99 -18.68
CA VAL A 272 21.09 5.62 -18.39
C VAL A 272 22.03 6.85 -18.42
N SER A 273 21.62 7.96 -19.02
CA SER A 273 22.46 9.15 -19.22
C SER A 273 22.18 10.29 -18.23
N ASP A 274 23.24 10.96 -17.80
CA ASP A 274 23.26 12.18 -16.97
C ASP A 274 22.43 12.09 -15.69
N ALA A 275 22.98 11.36 -14.72
CA ALA A 275 22.44 11.25 -13.38
C ALA A 275 22.22 12.63 -12.74
N THR A 276 20.95 13.02 -12.69
CA THR A 276 20.43 14.25 -12.10
C THR A 276 19.47 13.90 -10.97
N ASP A 277 19.31 14.80 -10.01
CA ASP A 277 18.35 14.61 -8.94
C ASP A 277 16.94 14.57 -9.56
N LEU A 278 16.14 13.58 -9.14
CA LEU A 278 14.75 13.49 -9.58
C LEU A 278 13.95 14.66 -9.00
N PRO A 279 12.99 15.22 -9.76
CA PRO A 279 12.17 16.30 -9.26
C PRO A 279 11.23 15.83 -8.14
N GLY A 280 10.83 14.55 -8.13
CA GLY A 280 10.14 13.87 -7.03
C GLY A 280 10.53 12.38 -6.94
N HIS A 281 10.06 11.70 -5.91
CA HIS A 281 10.41 10.31 -5.60
C HIS A 281 9.34 9.29 -5.99
N LEU A 282 8.10 9.71 -6.24
CA LEU A 282 7.05 8.80 -6.70
C LEU A 282 7.35 8.36 -8.13
N LEU A 283 7.40 7.06 -8.37
CA LEU A 283 7.59 6.44 -9.68
C LEU A 283 6.36 5.59 -10.00
N CYS A 284 5.93 5.58 -11.26
CA CYS A 284 5.00 4.55 -11.72
C CYS A 284 5.65 3.17 -11.54
N TYR A 285 4.90 2.21 -10.99
CA TYR A 285 5.40 0.84 -10.91
C TYR A 285 5.61 0.29 -12.34
N PRO A 286 6.75 -0.33 -12.66
CA PRO A 286 7.16 -0.56 -14.05
C PRO A 286 6.47 -1.76 -14.72
N VAL A 287 5.15 -1.70 -14.83
CA VAL A 287 4.29 -2.71 -15.48
C VAL A 287 3.34 -2.03 -16.48
N LYS A 288 2.88 -2.80 -17.48
CA LYS A 288 1.77 -2.41 -18.37
C LYS A 288 0.49 -3.05 -17.84
N ILE A 289 -0.61 -2.31 -17.88
CA ILE A 289 -1.94 -2.83 -17.56
C ILE A 289 -2.76 -2.76 -18.84
N SER A 290 -3.29 -3.89 -19.28
CA SER A 290 -4.17 -3.97 -20.44
C SER A 290 -5.47 -3.22 -20.17
N ALA A 291 -5.82 -2.30 -21.07
CA ALA A 291 -7.05 -1.51 -20.98
C ALA A 291 -8.32 -2.36 -21.12
N ASN A 292 -8.21 -3.52 -21.77
CA ASN A 292 -9.36 -4.35 -22.12
C ASN A 292 -9.79 -5.30 -21.01
N ASP A 293 -8.82 -5.89 -20.30
CA ASP A 293 -9.05 -6.98 -19.34
C ASP A 293 -8.31 -6.80 -18.01
N GLY A 294 -7.57 -5.69 -17.83
CA GLY A 294 -6.81 -5.41 -16.61
C GLY A 294 -5.58 -6.31 -16.42
N THR A 295 -5.22 -7.14 -17.40
CA THR A 295 -4.06 -8.03 -17.30
C THR A 295 -2.78 -7.21 -17.14
N VAL A 296 -1.97 -7.58 -16.14
CA VAL A 296 -0.68 -6.94 -15.84
C VAL A 296 0.43 -7.66 -16.60
N THR A 297 1.19 -6.92 -17.41
CA THR A 297 2.30 -7.43 -18.22
C THR A 297 3.58 -6.63 -18.00
N GLU A 298 4.72 -7.19 -18.42
CA GLU A 298 6.02 -6.51 -18.32
C GLU A 298 6.11 -5.35 -19.32
N LEU A 299 6.92 -4.35 -19.00
CA LEU A 299 7.34 -3.35 -19.99
C LEU A 299 8.30 -3.99 -21.01
N SER A 300 8.19 -3.59 -22.27
CA SER A 300 9.00 -4.14 -23.37
C SER A 300 10.50 -3.90 -23.21
N GLY A 301 11.30 -4.75 -23.85
CA GLY A 301 12.76 -4.59 -23.94
C GLY A 301 13.48 -4.77 -22.59
N SER A 302 14.37 -3.83 -22.26
CA SER A 302 15.19 -3.90 -21.03
C SER A 302 14.38 -3.69 -19.74
N PHE A 303 13.16 -3.18 -19.82
CA PHE A 303 12.34 -2.82 -18.65
C PHE A 303 11.52 -4.00 -18.09
N ARG A 304 11.68 -5.19 -18.65
CA ARG A 304 11.26 -6.44 -17.98
C ARG A 304 12.03 -6.72 -16.69
N PHE A 305 13.20 -6.10 -16.53
CA PHE A 305 14.00 -6.12 -15.30
C PHE A 305 13.98 -4.75 -14.62
N PHE A 306 14.16 -4.73 -13.30
CA PHE A 306 14.41 -3.47 -12.60
C PHE A 306 15.72 -2.85 -13.10
N PRO A 307 15.81 -1.51 -13.17
CA PRO A 307 17.04 -0.86 -13.60
C PRO A 307 18.24 -1.27 -12.73
N ASP A 308 19.39 -1.51 -13.38
CA ASP A 308 20.68 -1.91 -12.79
C ASP A 308 20.78 -3.31 -12.18
N ILE A 309 19.68 -4.09 -12.16
CA ILE A 309 19.69 -5.45 -11.62
C ILE A 309 19.05 -6.44 -12.58
N LYS A 310 19.40 -7.72 -12.48
CA LYS A 310 18.84 -8.80 -13.33
C LYS A 310 17.54 -9.41 -12.77
N ALA A 311 16.90 -8.74 -11.82
CA ALA A 311 15.64 -9.20 -11.23
C ALA A 311 14.45 -8.75 -12.08
N ARG A 312 13.59 -9.69 -12.47
CA ARG A 312 12.37 -9.39 -13.25
C ARG A 312 11.39 -8.57 -12.42
N VAL A 313 10.72 -7.61 -13.06
CA VAL A 313 9.67 -6.82 -12.42
C VAL A 313 8.45 -7.69 -12.08
N LEU A 314 8.06 -8.57 -13.02
CA LEU A 314 7.04 -9.59 -12.82
C LEU A 314 7.73 -10.95 -12.72
N PRO A 315 8.09 -11.40 -11.51
CA PRO A 315 8.72 -12.70 -11.34
C PRO A 315 7.72 -13.82 -11.69
N GLY A 316 8.20 -14.84 -12.39
CA GLY A 316 7.45 -16.07 -12.58
C GLY A 316 7.23 -16.81 -11.26
N LYS A 317 6.28 -17.74 -11.23
CA LYS A 317 6.13 -18.65 -10.09
C LYS A 317 7.42 -19.45 -9.90
N SER A 318 7.94 -19.49 -8.69
CA SER A 318 9.09 -20.34 -8.35
C SER A 318 8.76 -21.79 -8.73
N ARG A 319 9.62 -22.40 -9.56
CA ARG A 319 9.47 -23.79 -10.05
C ARG A 319 9.93 -24.84 -9.02
N GLY A 320 10.51 -24.44 -7.89
CA GLY A 320 10.96 -25.33 -6.82
C GLY A 320 11.66 -24.61 -5.66
N ARG A 321 11.57 -25.19 -4.45
CA ARG A 321 12.23 -24.79 -3.18
C ARG A 321 11.92 -23.41 -2.61
N LEU A 322 10.74 -22.83 -2.84
CA LEU A 322 10.12 -22.06 -1.76
C LEU A 322 9.66 -23.08 -0.72
N ILE A 323 10.58 -23.48 0.15
CA ILE A 323 10.28 -24.35 1.28
C ILE A 323 9.31 -23.54 2.15
N ASN A 324 8.02 -23.80 2.01
CA ASN A 324 7.07 -23.61 3.10
C ASN A 324 7.41 -24.67 4.15
N GLU A 325 8.60 -24.58 4.75
CA GLU A 325 8.90 -25.32 5.97
C GLU A 325 8.11 -24.66 7.09
N LYS A 326 6.87 -25.11 7.24
CA LYS A 326 6.18 -25.07 8.53
C LYS A 326 5.58 -26.46 8.77
N VAL A 327 6.34 -27.23 9.56
CA VAL A 327 5.83 -28.22 10.52
C VAL A 327 4.84 -27.53 11.47
#